data_AF-A0A7V9E3P4-F1
#
_entry.id   AF-A0A7V9E3P4-F1
#
_cell.length_a   1.000
_cell.length_b   1.000
_cell.length_c   1.000
_cell.angle_alpha   90.00
_cell.angle_beta   90.00
_cell.angle_gamma   90.00
#
_symmetry.space_group_name_H-M   'P 1'
#
loop_
_entity.id
_entity.type
_entity.pdbx_description
1 polymer ?
#
loop_
_entity_poly.entity_id
_entity_poly.type
_entity_poly.pdbx_seq_one_letter_code
_entity_poly.pdbx_strand_id
1 'polypeptide(L)'
;MLDRWSAAERRHPEIARWLVTEHGVGGWWAQSITVAYEQARGMRAPGQRSDGSFEVSVSKTIDVPVDRLFAAFVSEAERERWLPDTPFRIRSLREPTVLRADWEDGTTRLAVHFTDKGPAKSAVVVVHQRLADSAAADLARSMWRDQLALLKKVLAERP
;
A
#
# COMPACT_ATOMS: atom_id res chain seq x y z
N MET A 1 -20.29 -16.65 17.57
CA MET A 1 -21.22 -15.52 17.72
C MET A 1 -21.55 -14.93 16.36
N LEU A 2 -20.56 -14.44 15.61
CA LEU A 2 -20.74 -14.02 14.21
C LEU A 2 -21.33 -15.13 13.31
N ASP A 3 -20.82 -16.36 13.39
CA ASP A 3 -21.41 -17.49 12.66
C ASP A 3 -22.85 -17.80 13.07
N ARG A 4 -23.19 -17.64 14.36
CA ARG A 4 -24.55 -17.86 14.87
C ARG A 4 -25.55 -16.81 14.39
N TRP A 5 -25.06 -15.64 13.96
CA TRP A 5 -25.86 -14.56 13.37
C TRP A 5 -25.84 -14.61 11.82
N SER A 6 -25.29 -15.67 11.23
CA SER A 6 -25.13 -15.81 9.78
C SER A 6 -24.39 -14.62 9.16
N ALA A 7 -23.34 -14.13 9.84
CA ALA A 7 -22.54 -13.03 9.34
C ALA A 7 -21.92 -13.32 7.95
N ALA A 8 -21.66 -14.60 7.62
CA ALA A 8 -21.12 -15.01 6.33
C ALA A 8 -22.03 -14.71 5.13
N GLU A 9 -23.34 -14.48 5.34
CA GLU A 9 -24.30 -14.15 4.29
C GLU A 9 -24.52 -12.64 4.15
N ARG A 10 -23.79 -11.83 4.92
CA ARG A 10 -24.02 -10.38 5.03
C ARG A 10 -22.86 -9.61 4.41
N ARG A 11 -23.16 -8.39 3.97
CA ARG A 11 -22.13 -7.51 3.43
C ARG A 11 -21.30 -6.94 4.58
N HIS A 12 -20.02 -6.70 4.32
CA HIS A 12 -19.08 -6.07 5.24
C HIS A 12 -19.67 -4.94 6.14
N PRO A 13 -20.34 -3.90 5.59
CA PRO A 13 -20.87 -2.82 6.43
C PRO A 13 -21.99 -3.26 7.39
N GLU A 14 -22.71 -4.34 7.08
CA GLU A 14 -23.77 -4.89 7.93
C GLU A 14 -23.17 -5.60 9.14
N ILE A 15 -22.07 -6.33 8.96
CA ILE A 15 -21.34 -7.00 10.05
C ILE A 15 -20.69 -5.97 10.98
N ALA A 16 -19.99 -4.97 10.42
CA ALA A 16 -19.34 -3.93 11.22
C ALA A 16 -20.37 -3.08 11.99
N ARG A 17 -21.52 -2.74 11.37
CA ARG A 17 -22.59 -2.03 12.05
C ARG A 17 -23.16 -2.84 13.20
N TRP A 18 -23.44 -4.12 13.01
CA TRP A 18 -23.96 -4.99 14.05
C TRP A 18 -23.02 -5.09 15.25
N LEU A 19 -21.71 -5.19 15.02
CA LEU A 19 -20.71 -5.16 16.08
C LEU A 19 -20.72 -3.84 16.88
N VAL A 20 -20.94 -2.72 16.21
CA VAL A 20 -21.06 -1.41 16.86
C VAL A 20 -22.37 -1.29 17.64
N THR A 21 -23.51 -1.60 17.02
CA THR A 21 -24.84 -1.32 17.59
C THR A 21 -25.26 -2.34 18.63
N GLU A 22 -25.05 -3.63 18.37
CA GLU A 22 -25.52 -4.70 19.25
C GLU A 22 -24.48 -5.11 20.30
N HIS A 23 -23.20 -4.81 20.05
CA HIS A 23 -22.09 -5.28 20.89
C HIS A 23 -21.17 -4.17 21.39
N GLY A 24 -21.46 -2.90 21.07
CA GLY A 24 -20.73 -1.75 21.58
C GLY A 24 -19.25 -1.72 21.18
N VAL A 25 -18.87 -2.47 20.14
CA VAL A 25 -17.48 -2.52 19.68
C VAL A 25 -17.14 -1.17 19.04
N GLY A 26 -16.02 -0.57 19.43
CA GLY A 26 -15.54 0.67 18.81
C GLY A 26 -15.41 0.53 17.29
N GLY A 27 -15.84 1.54 16.53
CA GLY A 27 -15.98 1.45 15.07
C GLY A 27 -14.72 0.97 14.31
N TRP A 28 -13.53 1.38 14.77
CA TRP A 28 -12.27 0.90 14.20
C TRP A 28 -12.04 -0.60 14.46
N TRP A 29 -12.29 -1.06 15.68
CA TRP A 29 -12.20 -2.48 16.03
C TRP A 29 -13.26 -3.33 15.32
N ALA A 30 -14.47 -2.80 15.12
CA ALA A 30 -15.54 -3.48 14.40
C ALA A 30 -15.17 -3.76 12.93
N GLN A 31 -14.45 -2.83 12.29
CA GLN A 31 -13.90 -3.03 10.95
C GLN A 31 -12.84 -4.15 10.94
N SER A 32 -11.87 -4.10 11.86
CA SER A 32 -10.82 -5.13 11.95
C SER A 32 -11.37 -6.52 12.22
N ILE A 33 -12.35 -6.65 13.12
CA ILE A 33 -13.02 -7.93 13.43
C ILE A 33 -13.77 -8.45 12.20
N THR A 34 -14.48 -7.58 11.48
CA THR A 34 -15.18 -7.96 10.25
C THR A 34 -14.20 -8.49 9.19
N VAL A 35 -13.07 -7.79 8.95
CA VAL A 35 -12.04 -8.24 7.99
C VAL A 35 -11.47 -9.61 8.39
N ALA A 36 -11.12 -9.79 9.67
CA ALA A 36 -10.57 -11.04 10.16
C ALA A 36 -11.58 -12.19 10.04
N TYR A 37 -12.86 -11.93 10.31
CA TYR A 37 -13.95 -12.90 10.14
C TYR A 37 -14.12 -13.32 8.68
N GLU A 38 -14.18 -12.36 7.76
CA GLU A 38 -14.30 -12.60 6.32
C GLU A 38 -13.12 -13.43 5.79
N GLN A 39 -11.89 -13.12 6.23
CA GLN A 39 -10.69 -13.88 5.87
C GLN A 39 -10.71 -15.31 6.41
N ALA A 40 -11.11 -15.49 7.68
CA ALA A 40 -11.22 -16.80 8.32
C ALA A 40 -12.31 -17.71 7.73
N ARG A 41 -13.18 -17.17 6.87
CA ARG A 41 -14.24 -17.89 6.16
C ARG A 41 -14.04 -17.93 4.65
N GLY A 42 -12.88 -17.47 4.16
CA GLY A 42 -12.56 -17.46 2.73
C GLY A 42 -13.39 -16.47 1.91
N MET A 43 -14.14 -15.58 2.56
CA MET A 43 -14.96 -14.57 1.90
C MET A 43 -14.13 -13.41 1.32
N ARG A 44 -12.93 -13.22 1.86
CA ARG A 44 -12.01 -12.16 1.44
C ARG A 44 -10.57 -12.65 1.55
N ALA A 45 -9.78 -12.46 0.51
CA ALA A 45 -8.34 -12.73 0.59
C ALA A 45 -7.60 -11.54 1.23
N PRO A 46 -6.47 -11.77 1.94
CA PRO A 46 -5.61 -10.69 2.43
C PRO A 46 -5.19 -9.73 1.30
N GLY A 47 -5.36 -8.42 1.51
CA GLY A 47 -5.05 -7.40 0.50
C GLY A 47 -6.15 -7.17 -0.55
N GLN A 48 -7.23 -7.95 -0.54
CA GLN A 48 -8.36 -7.74 -1.45
C GLN A 48 -9.19 -6.52 -1.02
N ARG A 49 -9.62 -5.70 -1.98
CA ARG A 49 -10.52 -4.54 -1.88
C ARG A 49 -11.97 -4.97 -2.14
N SER A 50 -12.91 -4.09 -1.80
CA SER A 50 -14.36 -4.37 -1.95
C SER A 50 -14.80 -4.54 -3.40
N ASP A 51 -14.04 -4.01 -4.35
CA ASP A 51 -14.26 -4.16 -5.80
C ASP A 51 -13.61 -5.43 -6.37
N GLY A 52 -13.06 -6.30 -5.51
CA GLY A 52 -12.40 -7.54 -5.90
C GLY A 52 -10.93 -7.38 -6.29
N SER A 53 -10.45 -6.15 -6.50
CA SER A 53 -9.04 -5.88 -6.79
C SER A 53 -8.16 -6.10 -5.57
N PHE A 54 -6.85 -6.21 -5.77
CA PHE A 54 -5.88 -6.35 -4.70
C PHE A 54 -4.98 -5.12 -4.61
N GLU A 55 -4.47 -4.88 -3.41
CA GLU A 55 -3.39 -3.93 -3.21
C GLU A 55 -2.34 -4.46 -2.24
N VAL A 56 -1.14 -3.94 -2.37
CA VAL A 56 -0.06 -4.17 -1.44
C VAL A 56 0.56 -2.86 -1.00
N SER A 57 0.95 -2.80 0.26
CA SER A 57 1.70 -1.69 0.85
C SER A 57 3.07 -2.20 1.32
N VAL A 58 4.15 -1.55 0.88
CA VAL A 58 5.51 -1.83 1.33
C VAL A 58 6.15 -0.53 1.81
N SER A 59 6.77 -0.56 2.99
CA SER A 59 7.41 0.61 3.59
C SER A 59 8.91 0.42 3.79
N LYS A 60 9.68 1.48 3.62
CA LYS A 60 11.12 1.51 3.93
C LYS A 60 11.49 2.82 4.62
N THR A 61 12.37 2.75 5.62
CA THR A 61 13.02 3.92 6.23
C THR A 61 14.43 4.07 5.67
N ILE A 62 14.78 5.28 5.25
CA ILE A 62 16.02 5.60 4.54
C ILE A 62 16.65 6.81 5.22
N ASP A 63 17.97 6.77 5.37
CA ASP A 63 18.75 7.72 6.16
C ASP A 63 19.17 8.93 5.29
N VAL A 64 18.16 9.58 4.68
CA VAL A 64 18.27 10.83 3.90
C VAL A 64 17.09 11.77 4.20
N PRO A 65 17.22 13.10 3.98
CA PRO A 65 16.10 14.03 4.07
C PRO A 65 14.95 13.64 3.11
N VAL A 66 13.72 14.03 3.44
CA VAL A 66 12.54 13.67 2.64
C VAL A 66 12.61 14.18 1.20
N ASP A 67 13.19 15.37 0.97
CA ASP A 67 13.31 15.95 -0.37
C ASP A 67 14.23 15.12 -1.28
N ARG A 68 15.31 14.57 -0.72
CA ARG A 68 16.23 13.67 -1.44
C ARG A 68 15.54 12.39 -1.85
N LEU A 69 14.74 11.82 -0.95
CA LEU A 69 13.96 10.61 -1.19
C LEU A 69 12.85 10.87 -2.22
N PHE A 70 12.17 12.01 -2.12
CA PHE A 70 11.14 12.41 -3.07
C PHE A 70 11.70 12.60 -4.48
N ALA A 71 12.83 13.30 -4.61
CA ALA A 71 13.53 13.50 -5.88
C ALA A 71 13.90 12.17 -6.56
N ALA A 72 14.27 11.15 -5.79
CA ALA A 72 14.61 9.83 -6.32
C ALA A 72 13.44 9.10 -7.01
N PHE A 73 12.19 9.50 -6.73
CA PHE A 73 11.01 8.99 -7.43
C PHE A 73 10.56 9.87 -8.60
N VAL A 74 10.74 11.20 -8.49
CA VAL A 74 10.25 12.16 -9.49
C VAL A 74 11.23 12.33 -10.65
N SER A 75 12.53 12.36 -10.37
CA SER A 75 13.55 12.48 -11.40
C SER A 75 13.74 11.15 -12.13
N GLU A 76 13.46 11.14 -13.43
CA GLU A 76 13.61 9.95 -14.28
C GLU A 76 15.04 9.40 -14.23
N ALA A 77 16.04 10.27 -14.35
CA ALA A 77 17.45 9.88 -14.27
C ALA A 77 17.83 9.25 -12.92
N GLU A 78 17.20 9.70 -11.83
CA GLU A 78 17.47 9.12 -10.52
C GLU A 78 16.74 7.80 -10.30
N ARG A 79 15.50 7.73 -10.80
CA ARG A 79 14.62 6.56 -10.74
C ARG A 79 15.21 5.38 -11.50
N GLU A 80 15.79 5.61 -12.69
CA GLU A 80 16.40 4.57 -13.51
C GLU A 80 17.47 3.75 -12.75
N ARG A 81 18.15 4.36 -11.77
CA ARG A 81 19.23 3.71 -11.01
C ARG A 81 18.74 2.62 -10.05
N TRP A 82 17.49 2.69 -9.63
CA TRP A 82 16.94 1.75 -8.64
C TRP A 82 15.62 1.12 -9.09
N LEU A 83 15.05 1.57 -10.20
CA LEU A 83 13.85 1.02 -10.80
C LEU A 83 13.96 1.09 -12.34
N PRO A 84 14.90 0.33 -12.94
CA PRO A 84 15.15 0.35 -14.38
C PRO A 84 14.02 -0.30 -15.17
N ASP A 85 13.92 0.05 -16.46
CA ASP A 85 13.00 -0.57 -17.43
C ASP A 85 11.51 -0.57 -17.01
N THR A 86 11.14 0.28 -16.06
CA THR A 86 9.83 0.27 -15.43
C THR A 86 9.11 1.59 -15.65
N PRO A 87 8.32 1.71 -16.73
CA PRO A 87 7.60 2.94 -16.99
C PRO A 87 6.50 3.11 -15.94
N PHE A 88 6.55 4.21 -15.20
CA PHE A 88 5.36 4.73 -14.53
C PHE A 88 5.18 6.20 -14.82
N ARG A 89 3.95 6.57 -15.17
CA ARG A 89 3.56 7.93 -15.52
C ARG A 89 3.01 8.64 -14.30
N ILE A 90 3.68 9.69 -13.87
CA ILE A 90 3.21 10.53 -12.76
C ILE A 90 1.93 11.25 -13.19
N ARG A 91 0.88 11.15 -12.36
CA ARG A 91 -0.41 11.84 -12.56
C ARG A 91 -0.55 13.07 -11.70
N SER A 92 -0.08 13.00 -10.46
CA SER A 92 -0.20 14.08 -9.50
C SER A 92 0.88 13.97 -8.45
N LEU A 93 1.35 15.12 -7.98
CA LEU A 93 2.32 15.28 -6.92
C LEU A 93 1.77 16.24 -5.86
N ARG A 94 2.14 16.01 -4.60
CA ARG A 94 2.07 17.00 -3.53
C ARG A 94 3.41 16.96 -2.81
N GLU A 95 4.33 17.78 -3.27
CA GLU A 95 5.71 17.72 -2.81
C GLU A 95 5.83 18.16 -1.34
N PRO A 96 6.72 17.55 -0.54
CA PRO A 96 7.47 16.30 -0.81
C PRO A 96 6.72 15.04 -0.31
N THR A 97 5.41 15.14 -0.04
CA THR A 97 4.67 14.17 0.78
C THR A 97 3.97 13.04 0.01
N VAL A 98 3.54 13.28 -1.23
CA VAL A 98 2.75 12.30 -2.00
C VAL A 98 3.08 12.32 -3.48
N LEU A 99 3.19 11.13 -4.07
CA LEU A 99 3.22 10.91 -5.52
C LEU A 99 2.14 9.89 -5.90
N ARG A 100 1.39 10.16 -6.97
CA ARG A 100 0.50 9.18 -7.59
C ARG A 100 0.88 8.97 -9.04
N ALA A 101 0.94 7.72 -9.45
CA ALA A 101 1.29 7.34 -10.82
C ALA A 101 0.36 6.25 -11.36
N ASP A 102 0.30 6.17 -12.68
CA ASP A 102 -0.12 4.99 -13.41
C ASP A 102 1.12 4.11 -13.64
N TRP A 103 0.97 2.80 -13.42
CA TRP A 103 2.05 1.84 -13.59
C TRP A 103 1.90 1.14 -14.94
N GLU A 104 3.00 1.08 -15.70
CA GLU A 104 3.05 0.54 -17.07
C GLU A 104 1.97 1.14 -17.98
N ASP A 105 1.06 0.31 -18.47
CA ASP A 105 -0.07 0.69 -19.34
C ASP A 105 -1.22 1.40 -18.59
N GLY A 106 -1.10 1.54 -17.27
CA GLY A 106 -2.10 2.19 -16.41
C GLY A 106 -3.20 1.26 -15.90
N THR A 107 -3.09 -0.06 -16.14
CA THR A 107 -3.96 -1.07 -15.55
C THR A 107 -3.86 -1.06 -14.03
N THR A 108 -2.63 -0.92 -13.51
CA THR A 108 -2.35 -0.80 -12.07
C THR A 108 -1.87 0.61 -11.71
N ARG A 109 -1.93 0.96 -10.43
CA ARG A 109 -1.68 2.33 -9.96
C ARG A 109 -0.77 2.34 -8.75
N LEU A 110 0.03 3.41 -8.64
CA LEU A 110 0.81 3.69 -7.43
C LEU A 110 0.25 4.87 -6.66
N ALA A 111 0.24 4.72 -5.33
CA ALA A 111 0.21 5.82 -4.38
C ALA A 111 1.44 5.69 -3.48
N VAL A 112 2.35 6.65 -3.59
CA VAL A 112 3.58 6.71 -2.81
C VAL A 112 3.46 7.83 -1.80
N HIS A 113 3.72 7.51 -0.53
CA HIS A 113 3.66 8.43 0.59
C HIS A 113 5.05 8.56 1.20
N PHE A 114 5.45 9.79 1.46
CA PHE A 114 6.73 10.13 2.06
C PHE A 114 6.49 10.75 3.42
N THR A 115 7.34 10.42 4.38
CA THR A 115 7.27 10.92 5.74
C THR A 115 8.64 11.42 6.15
N ASP A 116 8.71 12.72 6.44
CA ASP A 116 9.87 13.31 7.09
C ASP A 116 10.00 12.74 8.52
N LYS A 117 11.20 12.29 8.88
CA LYS A 117 11.55 11.78 10.21
C LYS A 117 12.75 12.54 10.81
N GLY A 118 13.07 13.71 10.28
CA GLY A 118 14.17 14.57 10.70
C GLY A 118 15.18 14.84 9.58
N PRO A 119 16.20 15.68 9.87
CA PRO A 119 17.08 16.27 8.86
C PRO A 119 17.92 15.26 8.06
N ALA A 120 18.05 14.02 8.53
CA ALA A 120 18.82 12.97 7.86
C ALA A 120 18.05 11.64 7.78
N LYS A 121 16.70 11.68 7.89
CA LYS A 121 15.91 10.46 7.94
C LYS A 121 14.52 10.67 7.41
N SER A 122 14.06 9.74 6.58
CA SER A 122 12.71 9.75 6.04
C SER A 122 12.20 8.32 5.87
N ALA A 123 10.90 8.18 5.61
CA ALA A 123 10.30 6.92 5.22
C ALA A 123 9.45 7.08 3.97
N VAL A 124 9.36 6.01 3.20
CA VAL A 124 8.47 5.88 2.06
C VAL A 124 7.54 4.68 2.27
N VAL A 125 6.28 4.85 1.87
CA VAL A 125 5.30 3.78 1.73
C VAL A 125 4.83 3.76 0.28
N VAL A 126 5.08 2.66 -0.42
CA VAL A 126 4.56 2.42 -1.76
C VAL A 126 3.33 1.54 -1.65
N VAL A 127 2.19 2.05 -2.12
CA VAL A 127 0.96 1.31 -2.27
C VAL A 127 0.74 1.01 -3.75
N HIS A 128 0.81 -0.27 -4.13
CA HIS A 128 0.50 -0.73 -5.49
C HIS A 128 -0.93 -1.26 -5.50
N GLN A 129 -1.77 -0.62 -6.29
CA GLN A 129 -3.23 -0.79 -6.30
C GLN A 129 -3.70 -1.42 -7.61
N ARG A 130 -4.92 -1.96 -7.56
CA ARG A 130 -5.63 -2.57 -8.71
C ARG A 130 -4.95 -3.82 -9.25
N LEU A 131 -4.28 -4.57 -8.38
CA LEU A 131 -3.70 -5.86 -8.74
C LEU A 131 -4.84 -6.87 -8.97
N ALA A 132 -4.71 -7.71 -9.99
CA ALA A 132 -5.80 -8.58 -10.43
C ALA A 132 -6.15 -9.65 -9.39
N ASP A 133 -5.14 -10.18 -8.71
CA ASP A 133 -5.27 -11.28 -7.77
C ASP A 133 -4.17 -11.26 -6.68
N SER A 134 -4.24 -12.25 -5.79
CA SER A 134 -3.26 -12.41 -4.70
C SER A 134 -1.85 -12.76 -5.18
N ALA A 135 -1.71 -13.48 -6.29
CA ALA A 135 -0.39 -13.84 -6.83
C ALA A 135 0.31 -12.59 -7.38
N ALA A 136 -0.42 -11.74 -8.11
CA ALA A 136 0.06 -10.44 -8.55
C ALA A 136 0.43 -9.54 -7.35
N ALA A 137 -0.36 -9.59 -6.27
CA ALA A 137 -0.06 -8.87 -5.03
C ALA A 137 1.23 -9.34 -4.36
N ASP A 138 1.48 -10.65 -4.33
CA ASP A 138 2.69 -11.24 -3.75
C ASP A 138 3.94 -10.94 -4.57
N LEU A 139 3.84 -11.02 -5.90
CA LEU A 139 4.90 -10.63 -6.83
C LEU A 139 5.25 -9.15 -6.68
N ALA A 140 4.24 -8.26 -6.70
CA ALA A 140 4.45 -6.83 -6.47
C ALA A 140 5.07 -6.56 -5.09
N ARG A 141 4.66 -7.29 -4.05
CA ARG A 141 5.25 -7.17 -2.71
C ARG A 141 6.74 -7.50 -2.74
N SER A 142 7.12 -8.60 -3.38
CA SER A 142 8.53 -9.02 -3.45
C SER A 142 9.36 -7.98 -4.19
N MET A 143 8.91 -7.59 -5.39
CA MET A 143 9.56 -6.56 -6.20
C MET A 143 9.76 -5.26 -5.40
N TRP A 144 8.72 -4.73 -4.74
CA TRP A 144 8.86 -3.48 -3.97
C TRP A 144 9.80 -3.60 -2.77
N ARG A 145 9.89 -4.76 -2.11
CA ARG A 145 10.88 -4.96 -1.04
C ARG A 145 12.30 -4.86 -1.58
N ASP A 146 12.55 -5.49 -2.72
CA ASP A 146 13.87 -5.53 -3.36
C ASP A 146 14.25 -4.14 -3.89
N GLN A 147 13.34 -3.48 -4.62
CA GLN A 147 13.60 -2.16 -5.19
C GLN A 147 13.76 -1.07 -4.12
N LEU A 148 12.95 -1.08 -3.05
CA LEU A 148 13.15 -0.13 -1.95
C LEU A 148 14.41 -0.43 -1.13
N ALA A 149 14.89 -1.69 -1.12
CA ALA A 149 16.19 -2.01 -0.55
C ALA A 149 17.34 -1.49 -1.44
N LEU A 150 17.23 -1.61 -2.76
CA LEU A 150 18.17 -1.04 -3.71
C LEU A 150 18.21 0.49 -3.63
N LEU A 151 17.04 1.15 -3.62
CA LEU A 151 16.92 2.59 -3.41
C LEU A 151 17.68 3.06 -2.17
N LYS A 152 17.52 2.34 -1.04
CA LYS A 152 18.25 2.66 0.19
C LYS A 152 19.77 2.59 -0.02
N LYS A 153 20.28 1.62 -0.79
CA LYS A 153 21.72 1.50 -1.08
C LYS A 153 22.20 2.64 -1.99
N VAL A 154 21.50 2.89 -3.11
CA VAL A 154 21.83 3.95 -4.08
C VAL A 154 21.88 5.33 -3.42
N LEU A 155 20.96 5.62 -2.50
CA LEU A 155 20.93 6.88 -1.77
C LEU A 155 21.99 6.97 -0.65
N ALA A 156 22.46 5.84 -0.11
CA ALA A 156 23.55 5.83 0.86
C ALA A 156 24.93 6.08 0.21
N GLU A 157 25.11 5.72 -1.06
CA GLU A 157 26.35 5.91 -1.82
C GLU A 157 26.58 7.37 -2.25
N ARG A 158 25.53 8.19 -2.26
CA ARG A 158 25.58 9.62 -2.63
C ARG A 158 24.75 10.46 -1.65
N PRO A 159 25.35 10.91 -0.53
CA PRO A 159 24.69 11.82 0.40
C PRO A 159 24.30 13.15 -0.26
#